data_AF-A0A7Y5N5R9-F1
#
_entry.id   AF-A0A7Y5N5R9-F1
#
_cell.length_a   1.000
_cell.length_b   1.000
_cell.length_c   1.000
_cell.angle_alpha   90.00
_cell.angle_beta   90.00
_cell.angle_gamma   90.00
#
_symmetry.space_group_name_H-M   'P 1'
#
loop_
_entity.id
_entity.type
_entity.pdbx_description
1 polymer ?
#
loop_
_entity_poly.entity_id
_entity_poly.type
_entity_poly.pdbx_seq_one_letter_code
_entity_poly.pdbx_strand_id
1 'polypeptide(L)'
;MAAAGRPAAGRQPAGRDIIEVDKCWTNATATSGGQLLVSASSSDRTARLLAYRADGTLIGEVQNGRGQRYGGTVFPWQATDPGAVTIRSSSGGTITVPTTPWRPES
;
A
#
# COMPACT_ATOMS: atom_id res chain seq x y z
N MET A 1 -6.16 -33.01 35.23
CA MET A 1 -6.63 -31.69 34.76
C MET A 1 -5.62 -31.19 33.75
N ALA A 2 -5.96 -31.13 32.47
CA ALA A 2 -5.09 -30.60 31.42
C ALA A 2 -5.79 -29.40 30.77
N ALA A 3 -5.12 -28.25 30.77
CA ALA A 3 -5.61 -27.01 30.18
C ALA A 3 -5.55 -27.12 28.64
N ALA A 4 -6.65 -26.78 27.98
CA ALA A 4 -6.73 -26.71 26.53
C ALA A 4 -5.86 -25.55 26.01
N GLY A 5 -4.81 -25.89 25.27
CA GLY A 5 -4.03 -24.92 24.50
C GLY A 5 -4.94 -24.28 23.44
N ARG A 6 -5.00 -22.95 23.44
CA ARG A 6 -5.67 -22.17 22.39
C ARG A 6 -5.07 -22.55 21.03
N PRO A 7 -5.87 -22.72 19.97
CA PRO A 7 -5.32 -22.92 18.64
C PRO A 7 -4.52 -21.68 18.26
N ALA A 8 -3.23 -21.86 17.99
CA ALA A 8 -2.40 -20.82 17.39
C ALA A 8 -3.08 -20.37 16.10
N ALA A 9 -3.32 -19.06 15.99
CA ALA A 9 -3.85 -18.44 14.78
C ALA A 9 -3.08 -18.98 13.58
N GLY A 10 -3.81 -19.62 12.67
CA GLY A 10 -3.23 -20.37 11.56
C GLY A 10 -2.25 -19.51 10.78
N ARG A 11 -0.99 -19.93 10.77
CA ARG A 11 -0.04 -19.55 9.73
C ARG A 11 -0.68 -19.98 8.40
N GLN A 12 -1.15 -19.04 7.60
CA GLN A 12 -1.62 -19.35 6.25
C GLN A 12 -0.50 -20.10 5.50
N PRO A 13 -0.83 -21.16 4.74
CA PRO A 13 0.15 -21.90 3.96
C PRO A 13 0.89 -20.96 3.01
N ALA A 14 2.09 -21.36 2.57
CA ALA A 14 2.98 -20.63 1.67
C ALA A 14 2.40 -20.41 0.25
N GLY A 15 1.29 -19.70 0.16
CA GLY A 15 0.88 -18.97 -1.03
C GLY A 15 1.54 -17.60 -0.96
N ARG A 16 2.18 -17.18 -2.06
CA ARG A 16 2.77 -15.85 -2.20
C ARG A 16 1.71 -14.80 -1.82
N ASP A 17 2.05 -13.93 -0.86
CA ASP A 17 1.14 -12.87 -0.42
C ASP A 17 0.63 -12.05 -1.62
N ILE A 18 -0.69 -11.89 -1.68
CA ILE A 18 -1.39 -11.17 -2.74
C ILE A 18 -1.65 -9.75 -2.23
N ILE A 19 -1.17 -8.76 -2.99
CA ILE A 19 -1.44 -7.35 -2.73
C ILE A 19 -2.45 -6.88 -3.76
N GLU A 20 -3.54 -6.28 -3.29
CA GLU A 20 -4.52 -5.59 -4.12
C GLU A 20 -4.36 -4.08 -3.93
N VAL A 21 -4.45 -3.33 -5.02
CA VAL A 21 -4.38 -1.87 -5.02
C VAL A 21 -5.65 -1.31 -5.62
N ASP A 22 -6.35 -0.48 -4.85
CA ASP A 22 -7.59 0.15 -5.27
C ASP A 22 -7.33 1.51 -5.91
N LYS A 23 -6.42 2.28 -5.29
CA LYS A 23 -6.12 3.67 -5.65
C LYS A 23 -4.64 3.92 -5.57
N CYS A 24 -4.12 4.63 -6.57
CA CYS A 24 -2.79 5.20 -6.59
C CYS A 24 -2.90 6.56 -7.27
N TRP A 25 -3.38 7.57 -6.54
CA TRP A 25 -3.72 8.87 -7.09
C TRP A 25 -2.74 9.94 -6.64
N THR A 26 -2.41 10.88 -7.52
CA THR A 26 -1.49 11.97 -7.20
C THR A 26 -1.98 13.29 -7.78
N ASN A 27 -1.75 14.38 -7.08
CA ASN A 27 -1.85 15.73 -7.66
C ASN A 27 -0.48 16.39 -7.85
N ALA A 28 0.61 15.68 -7.53
CA ALA A 28 1.94 16.08 -7.97
C ALA A 28 2.04 15.93 -9.49
N THR A 29 2.85 16.79 -10.13
CA THR A 29 3.14 16.75 -11.56
C THR A 29 4.63 16.49 -11.78
N ALA A 30 5.07 16.45 -13.03
CA ALA A 30 6.50 16.33 -13.35
C ALA A 30 7.35 17.51 -12.82
N THR A 31 6.73 18.67 -12.57
CA THR A 31 7.43 19.92 -12.22
C THR A 31 6.92 20.58 -10.95
N SER A 32 5.84 20.08 -10.35
CA SER A 32 5.25 20.60 -9.11
C SER A 32 5.01 19.47 -8.12
N GLY A 33 5.32 19.72 -6.86
CA GLY A 33 5.02 18.78 -5.81
C GLY A 33 3.53 18.72 -5.45
N GLY A 34 3.17 17.68 -4.71
CA GLY A 34 1.79 17.41 -4.35
C GLY A 34 1.64 16.22 -3.39
N GLN A 35 0.41 15.80 -3.17
CA GLN A 35 0.01 14.66 -2.36
C GLN A 35 -0.13 13.41 -3.22
N LEU A 36 0.11 12.26 -2.59
CA LEU A 36 -0.10 10.93 -3.15
C LEU A 36 -1.03 10.14 -2.23
N LEU A 37 -2.11 9.60 -2.76
CA LEU A 37 -3.02 8.68 -2.07
C LEU A 37 -2.78 7.26 -2.58
N VAL A 38 -2.45 6.34 -1.68
CA VAL A 38 -2.30 4.91 -1.99
C VAL A 38 -3.25 4.09 -1.12
N SER A 39 -4.11 3.30 -1.76
CA SER A 39 -4.98 2.34 -1.11
C SER A 39 -4.59 0.94 -1.51
N ALA A 40 -4.13 0.14 -0.54
CA ALA A 40 -3.73 -1.23 -0.78
C ALA A 40 -4.10 -2.13 0.40
N SER A 41 -4.27 -3.41 0.11
CA SER A 41 -4.49 -4.46 1.10
C SER A 41 -3.70 -5.70 0.74
N SER A 42 -3.14 -6.36 1.74
CA SER A 42 -2.49 -7.66 1.60
C SER A 42 -3.41 -8.78 2.08
N SER A 43 -3.28 -9.95 1.45
CA SER A 43 -3.95 -11.18 1.87
C SER A 43 -3.57 -11.59 3.30
N ASP A 44 -2.38 -11.20 3.76
CA ASP A 44 -1.97 -11.24 5.16
C ASP A 44 -2.29 -9.91 5.85
N ARG A 45 -3.32 -9.92 6.70
CA ARG A 45 -3.78 -8.70 7.42
C ARG A 45 -2.77 -8.19 8.45
N THR A 46 -1.76 -8.98 8.80
CA THR A 46 -0.70 -8.58 9.73
C THR A 46 0.52 -8.01 9.02
N ALA A 47 0.56 -8.09 7.69
CA ALA A 47 1.66 -7.57 6.90
C ALA A 47 1.74 -6.05 6.95
N ARG A 48 2.97 -5.54 6.95
CA ARG A 48 3.26 -4.13 6.70
C ARG A 48 3.39 -3.92 5.20
N LEU A 49 2.80 -2.85 4.69
CA LEU A 49 2.92 -2.46 3.28
C LEU A 49 3.78 -1.21 3.18
N LEU A 50 4.83 -1.25 2.37
CA LEU A 50 5.74 -0.13 2.14
C LEU A 50 5.66 0.30 0.66
N ALA A 51 5.45 1.58 0.43
CA ALA A 51 5.42 2.18 -0.91
C ALA A 51 6.80 2.72 -1.29
N TYR A 52 7.22 2.46 -2.51
CA TYR A 52 8.49 2.86 -3.09
C TYR A 52 8.27 3.52 -4.45
N ARG A 53 9.18 4.43 -4.80
CA ARG A 53 9.33 4.92 -6.17
C ARG A 53 9.98 3.86 -7.07
N ALA A 54 9.92 4.09 -8.38
CA ALA A 54 10.56 3.23 -9.38
C ALA A 54 12.08 3.08 -9.18
N ASP A 55 12.75 4.11 -8.64
CA ASP A 55 14.18 4.09 -8.30
C ASP A 55 14.49 3.33 -6.99
N GLY A 56 13.47 2.81 -6.29
CA GLY A 56 13.61 2.11 -5.02
C GLY A 56 13.60 3.02 -3.79
N THR A 57 13.46 4.34 -3.95
CA THR A 57 13.33 5.28 -2.83
C THR A 57 12.04 5.00 -2.05
N LEU A 58 12.16 4.87 -0.72
CA LEU A 58 11.01 4.70 0.15
C LEU A 58 10.16 5.98 0.17
N ILE A 59 8.86 5.83 -0.11
CA ILE A 59 7.86 6.90 0.04
C ILE A 59 7.32 6.88 1.48
N GLY A 60 6.99 5.69 1.98
CA GLY A 60 6.52 5.49 3.34
C GLY A 60 5.66 4.25 3.50
N GLU A 61 5.08 4.07 4.68
CA GLU A 61 4.20 2.95 4.99
C GLU A 61 2.77 3.22 4.52
N VAL A 62 2.18 2.24 3.83
CA VAL A 62 0.77 2.21 3.45
C VAL A 62 0.04 1.38 4.51
N GLN A 63 -1.03 1.92 5.06
CA GLN A 63 -1.86 1.17 5.99
C GLN A 63 -2.50 -0.02 5.26
N ASN A 64 -2.30 -1.22 5.81
CA ASN A 64 -2.86 -2.44 5.27
C ASN A 64 -4.37 -2.49 5.51
N GLY A 65 -5.15 -2.32 4.44
CA GLY A 65 -6.61 -2.34 4.48
C GLY A 65 -7.25 -1.08 3.91
N ARG A 66 -8.55 -1.18 3.59
CA ARG A 66 -9.28 -0.19 2.80
C ARG A 66 -10.19 0.74 3.62
N GLY A 67 -10.21 0.61 4.96
CA GLY A 67 -11.16 1.28 5.86
C GLY A 67 -10.81 2.70 6.29
N GLN A 68 -9.91 3.40 5.60
CA GLN A 68 -9.41 4.71 6.03
C GLN A 68 -10.32 5.87 5.60
N ARG A 69 -10.18 7.04 6.25
CA ARG A 69 -10.98 8.26 6.00
C ARG A 69 -11.03 8.67 4.53
N TYR A 70 -9.95 8.46 3.78
CA TYR A 70 -9.85 8.77 2.35
C TYR A 70 -9.85 7.50 1.47
N GLY A 71 -10.22 6.35 2.04
CA GLY A 71 -10.12 5.04 1.42
C GLY A 71 -8.68 4.54 1.21
N GLY A 72 -7.67 5.20 1.77
CA GLY A 72 -6.25 4.83 1.67
C GLY A 72 -5.34 5.72 2.52
N THR A 73 -4.03 5.56 2.36
CA THR A 73 -2.98 6.34 3.02
C THR A 73 -2.60 7.55 2.16
N VAL A 74 -2.63 8.74 2.76
CA VAL A 74 -2.20 9.98 2.10
C VAL A 74 -0.77 10.32 2.51
N PHE A 75 0.12 10.40 1.53
CA PHE A 75 1.45 10.97 1.67
C PHE A 75 1.38 12.48 1.40
N PRO A 76 1.68 13.34 2.39
CA PRO A 76 1.35 14.75 2.34
C PRO A 76 2.19 15.56 1.35
N TRP A 77 3.37 15.07 0.99
CA TRP A 77 4.25 15.73 0.03
C TRP A 77 5.11 14.74 -0.75
N GLN A 78 5.09 14.89 -2.06
CA GLN A 78 5.98 14.29 -3.05
C GLN A 78 6.51 15.44 -3.92
N ALA A 79 7.83 15.51 -4.12
CA ALA A 79 8.44 16.61 -4.86
C ALA A 79 8.00 16.65 -6.34
N THR A 80 7.75 15.48 -6.92
CA THR A 80 7.23 15.28 -8.28
C THR A 80 6.35 14.04 -8.31
N ASP A 81 5.57 13.88 -9.38
CA ASP A 81 4.84 12.66 -9.68
C ASP A 81 5.81 11.46 -9.76
N PRO A 82 5.62 10.41 -8.93
CA PRO A 82 6.40 9.17 -9.03
C PRO A 82 6.26 8.43 -10.36
N GLY A 83 5.18 8.65 -11.10
CA GLY A 83 4.79 7.92 -12.32
C GLY A 83 4.31 6.49 -12.06
N ALA A 84 4.99 5.76 -11.18
CA ALA A 84 4.58 4.47 -10.66
C ALA A 84 5.01 4.30 -9.20
N VAL A 85 4.23 3.51 -8.46
CA VAL A 85 4.50 3.15 -7.07
C VAL A 85 4.59 1.64 -6.95
N THR A 86 5.69 1.17 -6.35
CA THR A 86 5.85 -0.24 -5.97
C THR A 86 5.45 -0.42 -4.52
N ILE A 87 4.50 -1.30 -4.24
CA ILE A 87 4.10 -1.68 -2.89
C ILE A 87 4.72 -3.04 -2.58
N ARG A 88 5.45 -3.11 -1.47
CA ARG A 88 6.05 -4.34 -0.95
C ARG A 88 5.41 -4.70 0.37
N SER A 89 5.05 -5.95 0.52
CA SER A 89 4.53 -6.52 1.75
C SER A 89 5.65 -7.21 2.53
N SER A 90 5.65 -7.06 3.84
CA SER A 90 6.53 -7.84 4.73
C SER A 90 6.32 -9.35 4.63
N SER A 91 5.18 -9.79 4.09
CA SER A 91 4.84 -11.20 3.88
C SER A 91 5.25 -11.73 2.50
N GLY A 92 6.02 -10.93 1.74
CA GLY A 92 6.68 -11.35 0.48
C GLY A 92 5.96 -10.97 -0.81
N GLY A 93 4.81 -10.30 -0.71
CA GLY A 93 4.09 -9.75 -1.86
C GLY A 93 4.79 -8.52 -2.44
N THR A 94 4.70 -8.34 -3.76
CA THR A 94 5.14 -7.10 -4.43
C THR A 94 4.26 -6.82 -5.63
N ILE A 95 3.87 -5.56 -5.81
CA ILE A 95 3.10 -5.08 -6.96
C ILE A 95 3.56 -3.67 -7.34
N THR A 96 3.60 -3.37 -8.64
CA THR A 96 3.86 -2.02 -9.15
C THR A 96 2.64 -1.54 -9.90
N VAL A 97 2.17 -0.33 -9.57
CA VAL A 97 1.01 0.30 -10.22
C VAL A 97 1.37 1.70 -10.71
N PRO A 98 0.83 2.14 -11.85
CA PRO A 98 1.00 3.53 -12.28
C PRO A 98 0.28 4.48 -11.33
N THR A 99 0.78 5.72 -11.22
CA THR A 99 0.03 6.82 -10.59
C THR A 99 -1.01 7.34 -11.59
N THR A 100 -2.19 7.66 -11.08
CA THR A 100 -3.24 8.32 -11.86
C THR A 100 -3.38 9.76 -11.35
N PRO A 101 -3.40 10.77 -12.23
CA PRO A 101 -3.70 12.13 -11.82
C PRO A 101 -5.05 12.20 -11.11
N TRP A 102 -5.09 12.86 -9.95
CA TRP A 102 -6.32 13.08 -9.23
C TRP A 102 -7.25 13.95 -10.08
N ARG A 103 -8.46 13.47 -10.32
CA ARG A 103 -9.52 14.23 -10.94
C ARG A 103 -10.61 14.44 -9.88
N PRO A 104 -10.99 15.69 -9.55
CA PRO A 104 -12.22 15.90 -8.82
C PRO A 104 -13.35 15.28 -9.65
N GLU A 105 -14.19 14.45 -9.03
CA GLU A 105 -15.44 14.01 -9.64
C GLU A 105 -16.26 15.28 -9.93
N SER A 106 -16.61 15.46 -11.21
CA SER A 106 -17.44 16.55 -11.72
C SER A 106 -18.91 16.35 -11.41
#